data_AF-R1BXZ7-F1
#
_entry.id   AF-R1BXZ7-F1
#
_cell.length_a   1.000
_cell.length_b   1.000
_cell.length_c   1.000
_cell.angle_alpha   90.00
_cell.angle_beta   90.00
_cell.angle_gamma   90.00
#
_symmetry.space_group_name_H-M   'P 1'
#
loop_
_entity.id
_entity.type
_entity.pdbx_description
1 polymer ?
#
loop_
_entity_poly.entity_id
_entity_poly.type
_entity_poly.pdbx_seq_one_letter_code
_entity_poly.pdbx_strand_id
1 'polypeptide(L)'
;VEEVSLLLNLRHKHVVQAYGVSETGALVMELCGLGTLEALLSSGSPFSDSAMARGVAQGIAYIHSQKVFHCDLKPSNILVTEGLEPKLADFG
;
A
#
# COMPACT_ATOMS: atom_id res chain seq x y z
N VAL A 1 -18.70 -1.01 -5.03
CA VAL A 1 -18.62 -0.12 -6.22
C VAL A 1 -18.00 1.24 -5.87
N GLU A 2 -18.40 1.86 -4.75
CA GLU A 2 -17.79 3.11 -4.24
C GLU A 2 -16.32 2.96 -3.81
N GLU A 3 -15.98 1.90 -3.08
CA GLU A 3 -14.63 1.65 -2.56
C GLU A 3 -13.58 1.50 -3.68
N VAL A 4 -13.88 0.69 -4.70
CA VAL A 4 -13.03 0.55 -5.89
C VAL A 4 -12.84 1.89 -6.59
N SER A 5 -13.89 2.69 -6.71
CA SER A 5 -13.79 4.02 -7.35
C SER A 5 -12.89 4.96 -6.55
N LEU A 6 -12.91 4.86 -5.22
CA LEU A 6 -12.01 5.59 -4.33
C LEU A 6 -10.56 5.16 -4.54
N LEU A 7 -10.28 3.86 -4.50
CA LEU A 7 -8.95 3.28 -4.73
C LEU A 7 -8.38 3.66 -6.10
N LEU A 8 -9.22 3.66 -7.14
CA LEU A 8 -8.83 4.04 -8.49
C LEU A 8 -8.43 5.52 -8.62
N ASN A 9 -8.76 6.38 -7.65
CA ASN A 9 -8.43 7.81 -7.67
C ASN A 9 -7.27 8.20 -6.73
N LEU A 10 -6.82 7.30 -5.85
CA LEU A 10 -5.67 7.57 -4.99
C LEU A 10 -4.36 7.55 -5.80
N ARG A 11 -3.56 8.60 -5.66
CA ARG A 11 -2.28 8.81 -6.38
C ARG A 11 -1.22 9.31 -5.40
N HIS A 12 -0.40 8.39 -4.89
CA HIS A 12 0.71 8.74 -4.00
C HIS A 12 1.78 7.65 -4.00
N LYS A 13 3.06 8.01 -3.84
CA LYS A 13 4.18 7.05 -3.88
C LYS A 13 4.10 5.96 -2.81
N HIS A 14 3.42 6.23 -1.69
CA HIS A 14 3.23 5.29 -0.57
C HIS A 14 1.81 4.73 -0.45
N VAL A 15 1.04 4.75 -1.53
CA VAL A 15 -0.26 4.06 -1.62
C VAL A 15 -0.21 3.19 -2.87
N VAL A 16 -0.70 1.94 -2.79
CA VAL A 16 -0.76 1.05 -3.93
C VAL A 16 -1.69 1.63 -4.99
N GLN A 17 -1.16 1.73 -6.20
CA GLN A 17 -1.87 2.20 -7.37
C GLN A 17 -2.81 1.12 -7.92
N ALA A 18 -4.12 1.35 -7.82
CA ALA A 18 -5.11 0.56 -8.54
C ALA A 18 -5.23 1.04 -9.99
N TYR A 19 -5.19 0.12 -10.95
CA TYR A 19 -5.32 0.41 -12.39
C TYR A 19 -6.74 0.20 -12.91
N GLY A 20 -7.48 -0.74 -12.33
CA GLY A 20 -8.82 -1.09 -12.80
C GLY A 20 -9.31 -2.39 -12.20
N VAL A 21 -10.45 -2.84 -12.72
CA VAL A 21 -10.99 -4.18 -12.45
C VAL A 21 -10.99 -4.96 -13.76
N SER A 22 -10.52 -6.20 -13.73
CA SER A 22 -10.52 -7.10 -14.88
C SER A 22 -11.94 -7.54 -15.25
N GLU A 23 -12.10 -8.16 -16.42
CA GLU A 23 -13.37 -8.77 -16.85
C GLU A 23 -13.87 -9.86 -15.88
N THR A 24 -12.94 -10.50 -15.15
CA THR A 24 -13.25 -11.52 -14.13
C THR A 24 -13.57 -10.92 -12.76
N GLY A 25 -13.58 -9.60 -12.62
CA GLY A 25 -13.84 -8.92 -11.36
C GLY A 25 -12.63 -8.77 -10.44
N ALA A 26 -11.41 -9.10 -10.90
CA ALA A 26 -10.20 -8.97 -10.11
C ALA A 26 -9.68 -7.53 -10.12
N LEU A 27 -9.31 -7.00 -8.95
CA LEU A 27 -8.66 -5.70 -8.85
C LEU A 27 -7.23 -5.80 -9.39
N VAL A 28 -6.91 -4.97 -10.40
CA VAL A 28 -5.58 -4.89 -11.01
C VAL A 28 -4.83 -3.72 -10.38
N MET A 29 -3.63 -3.97 -9.86
CA MET A 29 -2.83 -2.99 -9.13
C MET A 29 -1.35 -3.05 -9.54
N GLU A 30 -0.57 -2.05 -9.13
CA GLU A 30 0.89 -2.11 -9.28
C GLU A 30 1.51 -3.28 -8.50
N LEU A 31 2.59 -3.83 -9.06
CA LEU A 31 3.33 -4.93 -8.44
C LEU A 31 4.35 -4.38 -7.44
N CYS A 32 4.28 -4.87 -6.21
CA CYS A 32 5.28 -4.63 -5.17
C CYS A 32 6.13 -5.89 -4.98
N GLY A 33 7.29 -5.93 -5.64
CA GLY A 33 8.07 -7.17 -5.84
C GLY A 33 8.62 -7.83 -4.56
N LEU A 34 8.67 -7.12 -3.43
CA LEU A 34 9.14 -7.69 -2.15
C LEU A 34 8.00 -8.22 -1.27
N GLY A 35 6.75 -8.20 -1.75
CA GLY A 35 5.60 -8.70 -1.00
C GLY A 35 5.24 -7.79 0.18
N THR A 36 4.82 -8.38 1.29
CA THR A 36 4.37 -7.64 2.48
C THR A 36 5.53 -7.25 3.37
N LEU A 37 5.36 -6.16 4.13
CA LEU A 37 6.31 -5.76 5.16
C LEU A 37 6.41 -6.82 6.26
N GLU A 38 5.33 -7.54 6.57
CA GLU A 38 5.36 -8.69 7.49
C GLU A 38 6.33 -9.79 7.04
N ALA A 39 6.30 -10.16 5.76
CA ALA A 39 7.20 -11.15 5.18
C ALA A 39 8.65 -10.65 5.20
N LEU A 40 8.86 -9.37 4.87
CA LEU A 40 10.19 -8.74 4.88
C LEU A 40 10.79 -8.65 6.30
N LEU A 41 9.98 -8.33 7.30
CA LEU A 41 10.37 -8.36 8.71
C LEU A 41 10.78 -9.77 9.14
N SER A 42 10.03 -10.78 8.69
CA SER A 42 10.28 -12.19 9.02
C SER A 42 11.50 -12.77 8.32
N SER A 43 11.86 -12.26 7.13
CA SER A 43 13.03 -12.72 6.39
C SER A 43 14.35 -12.22 6.97
N GLY A 44 14.32 -11.16 7.80
CA GLY A 44 15.52 -10.49 8.30
C GLY A 44 16.31 -9.76 7.21
N SER A 45 15.69 -9.53 6.04
CA SER A 45 16.32 -8.77 4.97
C SER A 45 16.60 -7.34 5.44
N PRO A 46 17.78 -6.77 5.14
CA PRO A 46 18.12 -5.44 5.61
C PRO A 46 17.28 -4.38 4.91
N PHE A 47 16.67 -3.50 5.69
CA PHE A 47 16.05 -2.26 5.23
C PHE A 47 16.19 -1.20 6.31
N SER A 48 15.80 0.04 6.01
CA SER A 48 15.83 1.13 6.98
C SER A 48 14.47 1.27 7.67
N ASP A 49 14.40 0.92 8.96
CA ASP A 49 13.17 1.06 9.76
C ASP A 49 12.62 2.49 9.74
N SER A 50 13.50 3.49 9.83
CA SER A 50 13.10 4.89 9.85
C SER A 50 12.58 5.39 8.49
N ALA A 51 13.14 4.90 7.38
CA ALA A 51 12.61 5.19 6.05
C ALA A 51 11.25 4.50 5.83
N MET A 52 11.13 3.25 6.26
CA MET A 52 9.90 2.47 6.16
C MET A 52 8.76 3.13 6.96
N ALA A 53 9.00 3.45 8.23
CA ALA A 53 8.02 4.11 9.08
C ALA A 53 7.62 5.49 8.53
N ARG A 54 8.58 6.26 8.01
CA ARG A 54 8.32 7.57 7.38
C ARG A 54 7.44 7.43 6.15
N GLY A 55 7.72 6.44 5.29
CA GLY A 55 6.94 6.23 4.08
C GLY A 55 5.49 5.81 4.38
N VAL A 56 5.31 4.91 5.34
CA VAL A 56 3.97 4.54 5.85
C VAL A 56 3.23 5.77 6.38
N ALA A 57 3.89 6.59 7.22
CA ALA A 57 3.28 7.81 7.77
C ALA A 57 2.90 8.82 6.67
N GLN A 58 3.71 8.96 5.62
CA GLN A 58 3.40 9.79 4.46
C GLN A 58 2.19 9.26 3.67
N GLY A 59 2.10 7.93 3.49
CA GLY A 59 0.91 7.28 2.90
C GLY A 59 -0.36 7.56 3.71
N ILE A 60 -0.29 7.42 5.04
CA ILE A 60 -1.41 7.70 5.94
C ILE A 60 -1.84 9.16 5.89
N ALA A 61 -0.87 10.09 5.95
CA ALA A 61 -1.14 11.52 5.85
C ALA A 61 -1.84 11.86 4.52
N TYR A 62 -1.42 11.23 3.42
CA TYR A 62 -2.05 11.40 2.11
C TYR A 62 -3.50 10.91 2.11
N ILE A 63 -3.79 9.66 2.51
CA ILE A 63 -5.16 9.13 2.47
C ILE A 63 -6.10 9.92 3.39
N HIS A 64 -5.61 10.37 4.55
CA HIS A 64 -6.38 11.23 5.45
C HIS A 64 -6.71 12.59 4.80
N SER A 65 -5.80 13.17 4.01
CA SER A 65 -6.07 14.39 3.24
C SER A 65 -7.18 14.20 2.19
N GLN A 66 -7.37 12.95 1.72
CA GLN A 66 -8.45 12.55 0.81
C GLN A 66 -9.73 12.13 1.55
N LYS A 67 -9.79 12.31 2.88
CA LYS A 67 -10.89 11.87 3.75
C LYS A 67 -11.11 10.35 3.74
N VAL A 68 -10.05 9.58 3.49
CA VAL A 68 -10.05 8.11 3.51
C VAL A 68 -9.35 7.63 4.77
N PHE A 69 -9.97 6.68 5.47
CA PHE A 69 -9.37 5.97 6.60
C PHE A 69 -9.01 4.55 6.16
N HIS A 70 -7.84 4.06 6.53
CA HIS A 70 -7.41 2.69 6.16
C HIS A 70 -8.14 1.60 6.97
N CYS A 71 -8.44 1.89 8.24
CA CYS A 71 -9.16 1.02 9.21
C CYS A 71 -8.51 -0.33 9.58
N ASP A 72 -7.59 -0.87 8.79
CA ASP A 72 -6.89 -2.14 9.02
C ASP A 72 -5.38 -2.01 8.78
N LEU A 73 -4.75 -1.01 9.42
CA LEU A 73 -3.31 -0.76 9.25
C LEU A 73 -2.48 -1.78 10.04
N LYS A 74 -1.78 -2.65 9.33
CA LYS A 74 -0.88 -3.67 9.89
C LYS A 74 0.22 -4.04 8.88
N PRO A 75 1.33 -4.68 9.30
CA PRO A 75 2.44 -5.02 8.39
C PRO A 75 2.07 -5.90 7.19
N SER A 76 1.04 -6.75 7.32
CA SER A 76 0.55 -7.58 6.20
C SER A 76 -0.21 -6.77 5.13
N ASN A 77 -0.70 -5.58 5.47
CA ASN A 77 -1.40 -4.67 4.54
C ASN A 77 -0.47 -3.55 4.01
N ILE A 78 0.84 -3.67 4.26
CA ILE A 78 1.85 -2.78 3.70
C ILE A 78 2.66 -3.60 2.70
N LEU A 79 2.60 -3.25 1.43
CA LEU A 79 3.44 -3.86 0.40
C LEU A 79 4.75 -3.10 0.25
N VAL A 80 5.80 -3.79 -0.20
CA VAL A 80 7.14 -3.23 -0.37
C VAL A 80 7.61 -3.41 -1.81
N THR A 81 8.02 -2.30 -2.43
CA THR A 81 8.57 -2.30 -3.79
C THR A 81 10.01 -2.83 -3.79
N GLU A 82 10.54 -3.19 -4.97
CA GLU A 82 11.96 -3.57 -5.13
C GLU A 82 12.93 -2.46 -4.69
N GLY A 83 12.50 -1.19 -4.73
CA GLY A 83 13.26 -0.04 -4.24
C GLY A 83 13.21 0.17 -2.73
N LEU A 84 12.67 -0.78 -1.95
CA LEU A 84 12.48 -0.69 -0.49
C LEU A 84 11.57 0.48 -0.04
N GLU A 85 10.61 0.85 -0.89
CA GLU A 85 9.58 1.83 -0.54
C GLU A 85 8.28 1.13 -0.11
N PRO A 86 7.68 1.50 1.05
CA PRO A 86 6.40 0.97 1.50
C PRO A 86 5.23 1.57 0.75
N LYS A 87 4.18 0.79 0.55
CA LYS A 87 2.92 1.21 -0.04
C LYS A 87 1.74 0.61 0.74
N LEU A 88 0.81 1.47 1.16
CA LEU A 88 -0.43 1.04 1.80
C LEU A 88 -1.30 0.26 0.81
N ALA A 89 -1.79 -0.90 1.23
CA ALA A 89 -2.66 -1.79 0.47
C ALA A 89 -3.83 -2.25 1.34
N ASP A 90 -4.80 -2.96 0.75
CA ASP A 90 -5.89 -3.62 1.45
C ASP A 90 -6.63 -2.72 2.46
N PHE A 91 -7.38 -1.77 1.90
CA PHE A 91 -8.22 -0.86 2.66
C PHE A 91 -9.46 -1.63 3.14
N GLY A 92 -9.76 -1.55 4.44
CA GLY A 92 -10.90 -2.24 5.05
C GLY A 92 -12.17 -1.42 5.12
#